data_AF-A0A5Q4F2L5-F1
#
_entry.id   AF-A0A5Q4F2L5-F1
#
_cell.length_a   1.000
_cell.length_b   1.000
_cell.length_c   1.000
_cell.angle_alpha   90.00
_cell.angle_beta   90.00
_cell.angle_gamma   90.00
#
_symmetry.space_group_name_H-M   'P 1'
#
loop_
_entity.id
_entity.type
_entity.pdbx_description
1 polymer ?
#
loop_
_entity_poly.entity_id
_entity_poly.type
_entity_poly.pdbx_seq_one_letter_code
_entity_poly.pdbx_strand_id
1 'polypeptide(L)'
;MPLVAWSAGGHYPVDDAGITAPGDIQIESWITRVNSDNVEFGFLPAATVRDRLELTAGVYRIETGAGDFMRFEPAAKLALPVSGMPGVSLAASLALGVAFTF
;
A
#
# COMPACT_ATOMS: atom_id res chain seq x y z
N MET A 1 -17.10 1.06 13.70
CA MET A 1 -16.54 1.75 12.53
C MET A 1 -16.83 0.90 11.29
N PRO A 2 -17.27 1.49 10.16
CA PRO A 2 -17.48 0.72 8.94
C PRO A 2 -16.14 0.25 8.37
N LEU A 3 -16.09 -1.01 7.96
CA LEU A 3 -14.97 -1.57 7.20
C LEU A 3 -15.04 -0.98 5.78
N VAL A 4 -14.02 -0.26 5.34
CA VAL A 4 -13.96 0.28 3.97
C VAL A 4 -12.88 -0.48 3.20
N ALA A 5 -13.30 -1.26 2.20
CA ALA A 5 -12.39 -1.94 1.28
C ALA A 5 -12.17 -1.04 0.06
N TRP A 6 -10.92 -0.67 -0.22
CA TRP A 6 -10.55 0.11 -1.40
C TRP A 6 -9.79 -0.79 -2.37
N SER A 7 -10.07 -0.71 -3.67
CA SER A 7 -9.13 -1.22 -4.67
C SER A 7 -7.86 -0.38 -4.54
N ALA A 8 -6.71 -1.01 -4.33
CA ALA A 8 -5.45 -0.33 -3.99
C ALA A 8 -4.79 0.39 -5.19
N GLY A 9 -5.60 1.07 -6.02
CA GLY A 9 -5.14 2.01 -7.04
C GLY A 9 -5.12 3.48 -6.56
N GLY A 10 -5.34 3.73 -5.27
CA GLY A 10 -5.53 5.09 -4.72
C GLY A 10 -4.54 5.58 -3.64
N HIS A 11 -3.71 4.71 -3.06
CA HIS A 11 -2.68 5.09 -2.05
C HIS A 11 -1.40 4.27 -2.13
N TYR A 12 -1.47 3.06 -2.68
CA TYR A 12 -0.36 2.40 -3.36
C TYR A 12 -0.43 2.87 -4.80
N PRO A 13 0.04 4.08 -5.15
CA PRO A 13 0.03 4.46 -6.55
C PRO A 13 0.71 3.35 -7.34
N VAL A 14 0.22 3.21 -8.55
CA VAL A 14 0.64 2.31 -9.63
C VAL A 14 2.16 2.42 -9.96
N ASP A 15 2.93 3.15 -9.15
CA ASP A 15 4.35 3.45 -9.33
C ASP A 15 5.22 2.20 -9.20
N ASP A 16 4.90 1.29 -8.27
CA ASP A 16 5.55 -0.02 -8.17
C ASP A 16 4.60 -1.16 -8.55
N ALA A 17 4.29 -1.25 -9.85
CA ALA A 17 3.70 -2.45 -10.43
C ALA A 17 4.65 -3.67 -10.38
N GLY A 18 5.91 -3.46 -9.98
CA GLY A 18 6.89 -4.51 -9.73
C GLY A 18 6.52 -5.38 -8.52
N ILE A 19 6.87 -6.66 -8.62
CA ILE A 19 7.04 -7.56 -7.48
C ILE A 19 8.49 -8.01 -7.49
N THR A 20 9.17 -7.86 -6.37
CA THR A 20 10.57 -8.29 -6.21
C THR A 20 10.72 -9.81 -6.13
N ALA A 21 11.96 -10.30 -5.97
CA ALA A 21 12.18 -11.73 -5.84
C ALA A 21 11.65 -12.24 -4.48
N PRO A 22 11.25 -13.51 -4.37
CA PRO A 22 10.90 -14.09 -3.08
C PRO A 22 12.02 -13.95 -2.06
N GLY A 23 11.69 -13.51 -0.87
CA GLY A 23 12.65 -13.22 0.21
C GLY A 23 13.10 -11.76 0.26
N ASP A 24 12.79 -10.95 -0.76
CA ASP A 24 13.10 -9.52 -0.74
C ASP A 24 12.19 -8.78 0.24
N ILE A 25 12.81 -7.86 0.99
CA ILE A 25 12.15 -6.94 1.92
C ILE A 25 12.37 -5.54 1.40
N GLN A 26 11.29 -4.77 1.36
CA GLN A 26 11.31 -3.37 0.96
C GLN A 26 10.75 -2.50 2.08
N ILE A 27 11.21 -1.26 2.12
CA ILE A 27 10.66 -0.24 2.99
C ILE A 27 10.39 0.97 2.12
N GLU A 28 9.14 1.39 2.07
CA GLU A 28 8.73 2.60 1.40
C GLU A 28 8.21 3.62 2.41
N SER A 29 8.53 4.89 2.20
CA SER A 29 8.01 5.97 3.04
C SER A 29 7.87 7.25 2.23
N TRP A 30 6.82 8.01 2.51
CA TRP A 30 6.56 9.28 1.85
C TRP A 30 5.85 10.26 2.76
N ILE A 31 5.83 11.53 2.33
CA ILE A 31 5.05 12.60 2.94
C ILE A 31 4.18 13.21 1.84
N THR A 32 2.87 13.17 2.03
CA THR A 32 1.91 13.78 1.12
C THR A 32 1.28 14.98 1.81
N ARG A 33 1.56 16.19 1.29
CA ARG A 33 0.85 17.40 1.70
C ARG A 33 -0.33 17.62 0.75
N VAL A 34 -1.55 17.41 1.25
CA VAL A 34 -2.78 17.57 0.44
C VAL A 34 -3.16 19.04 0.32
N ASN A 35 -3.03 19.81 1.41
CA ASN A 35 -3.20 21.27 1.43
C ASN A 35 -2.46 21.88 2.65
N SER A 36 -2.79 23.11 3.06
CA SER A 36 -2.13 23.78 4.21
C SER A 36 -2.32 23.05 5.54
N ASP A 37 -3.45 22.36 5.70
CA ASP A 37 -3.93 21.84 6.98
C ASP A 37 -4.00 20.30 6.98
N ASN A 38 -3.65 19.65 5.88
CA ASN A 38 -3.75 18.19 5.73
C ASN A 38 -2.43 17.60 5.22
N VAL A 39 -1.82 16.75 6.03
CA VAL A 39 -0.55 16.07 5.74
C VAL A 39 -0.68 14.60 6.11
N GLU A 40 -0.20 13.72 5.23
CA GLU A 40 -0.08 12.28 5.48
C GLU A 40 1.40 11.89 5.48
N PHE A 41 1.81 11.10 6.47
CA PHE A 41 3.12 10.45 6.54
C PHE A 41 2.90 8.95 6.43
N GLY A 42 3.50 8.31 5.43
CA GLY A 42 3.41 6.88 5.21
C GLY A 42 4.71 6.15 5.54
N PHE A 43 4.60 4.99 6.19
CA PHE A 43 5.66 4.00 6.36
C PHE A 43 5.13 2.60 6.04
N LEU A 44 5.72 1.95 5.03
CA LEU A 44 5.21 0.72 4.44
C LEU A 44 6.33 -0.31 4.27
N PRO A 45 6.60 -1.14 5.28
CA PRO A 45 7.41 -2.34 5.11
C PRO A 45 6.64 -3.38 4.29
N ALA A 46 7.30 -3.95 3.28
CA ALA A 46 6.77 -5.00 2.41
C ALA A 46 7.73 -6.19 2.33
N ALA A 47 7.18 -7.37 2.11
CA ALA A 47 7.95 -8.59 1.90
C ALA A 47 7.33 -9.44 0.79
N THR A 48 8.17 -9.91 -0.13
CA THR A 48 7.75 -10.90 -1.13
C THR A 48 7.86 -12.30 -0.53
N VAL A 49 6.73 -12.90 -0.17
CA VAL A 49 6.70 -14.17 0.58
C VAL A 49 6.67 -15.41 -0.31
N ARG A 50 6.23 -15.27 -1.56
CA ARG A 50 6.20 -16.33 -2.58
C ARG A 50 6.42 -15.71 -3.95
N ASP A 51 6.72 -16.53 -4.94
CA ASP A 51 6.73 -16.10 -6.35
C ASP A 51 5.42 -15.37 -6.64
N ARG A 52 5.53 -14.06 -6.88
CA ARG A 52 4.44 -13.16 -7.27
C ARG A 52 3.50 -12.69 -6.17
N LEU A 53 3.77 -12.94 -4.88
CA LEU A 53 2.95 -12.41 -3.78
C LEU A 53 3.79 -11.55 -2.86
N GLU A 54 3.45 -10.28 -2.80
CA GLU A 54 3.99 -9.29 -1.88
C GLU A 54 2.95 -8.93 -0.82
N LEU A 55 3.37 -8.88 0.43
CA LEU A 55 2.55 -8.48 1.57
C LEU A 55 3.14 -7.20 2.16
N THR A 56 2.28 -6.24 2.50
CA THR A 56 2.68 -4.94 3.04
C THR A 56 1.89 -4.63 4.29
N ALA A 57 2.55 -4.00 5.26
CA ALA A 57 1.94 -3.56 6.52
C ALA A 57 2.08 -2.04 6.67
N GLY A 58 1.21 -1.29 5.99
CA GLY A 58 1.27 0.17 5.97
C GLY A 58 0.83 0.80 7.29
N VAL A 59 1.58 1.79 7.75
CA VAL A 59 1.24 2.65 8.88
C VAL A 59 1.28 4.09 8.41
N TYR A 60 0.19 4.82 8.66
CA TYR A 60 0.07 6.21 8.28
C TYR A 60 -0.26 7.07 9.49
N ARG A 61 0.38 8.23 9.58
CA ARG A 61 -0.09 9.35 10.41
C ARG A 61 -0.74 10.37 9.51
N ILE A 62 -1.97 10.74 9.83
CA ILE A 62 -2.74 11.73 9.06
C ILE A 62 -3.05 12.89 9.99
N GLU A 63 -2.46 14.03 9.69
CA GLU A 63 -2.71 15.30 10.34
C GLU A 63 -3.78 16.02 9.53
N THR A 64 -4.85 16.46 10.19
CA THR A 64 -5.92 17.24 9.56
C THR A 64 -6.22 18.48 10.38
N GLY A 65 -6.81 19.51 9.76
CA GLY A 65 -7.26 20.69 10.49
C GLY A 65 -8.31 20.41 11.57
N ALA A 66 -8.92 19.22 11.59
CA ALA A 66 -9.89 18.78 12.59
C ALA A 66 -9.31 17.83 13.66
N GLY A 67 -8.03 17.45 13.53
CA GLY A 67 -7.35 16.53 14.45
C GLY A 67 -6.51 15.48 13.72
N ASP A 68 -5.67 14.80 14.50
CA ASP A 68 -4.75 13.79 14.00
C ASP A 68 -5.32 12.38 14.23
N PHE A 69 -5.05 11.46 13.30
CA PHE A 69 -5.35 10.04 13.47
C PHE A 69 -4.29 9.17 12.80
N MET A 70 -4.29 7.89 13.16
CA MET A 70 -3.46 6.88 12.52
C MET A 70 -4.32 5.96 11.67
N ARG A 71 -3.73 5.45 10.58
CA ARG A 71 -4.31 4.38 9.77
C ARG A 71 -3.32 3.22 9.70
N PHE A 72 -3.77 2.02 10.05
CA PHE A 72 -3.07 0.78 9.74
C PHE A 72 -3.71 0.16 8.50
N GLU A 73 -2.88 -0.29 7.55
CA GLU A 73 -3.33 -0.74 6.24
C GLU A 73 -2.54 -1.95 5.77
N PRO A 74 -2.94 -3.18 6.16
CA PRO A 74 -2.44 -4.38 5.52
C PRO A 74 -2.84 -4.38 4.05
N ALA A 75 -1.90 -4.77 3.21
CA ALA A 75 -2.11 -4.91 1.78
C ALA A 75 -1.43 -6.16 1.22
N ALA A 76 -1.90 -6.57 0.05
CA ALA A 76 -1.29 -7.62 -0.74
C ALA A 76 -1.27 -7.22 -2.22
N LYS A 77 -0.18 -7.58 -2.90
CA LYS A 77 -0.01 -7.41 -4.34
C LYS A 77 0.33 -8.77 -4.97
N LEU A 78 -0.35 -9.09 -6.05
CA LEU A 78 -0.21 -10.34 -6.80
C LEU A 78 0.15 -10.04 -8.25
N ALA A 79 1.19 -10.68 -8.78
CA ALA A 79 1.53 -10.63 -10.20
C ALA A 79 0.97 -11.86 -10.94
N LEU A 80 0.14 -11.62 -11.94
CA LEU A 80 -0.52 -12.62 -12.76
C LEU A 80 0.13 -12.63 -14.16
N PRO A 81 0.87 -13.69 -14.53
CA PRO A 81 1.51 -13.74 -15.84
C PRO A 81 0.47 -13.72 -16.96
N VAL A 82 0.75 -12.97 -18.02
CA VAL A 82 -0.10 -12.91 -19.21
C VAL A 82 0.27 -14.04 -20.16
N SER A 83 -0.69 -14.94 -20.42
CA SER A 83 -0.48 -16.07 -21.33
C SER A 83 -0.03 -15.60 -22.71
N GLY A 84 1.02 -16.22 -23.26
CA GLY A 84 1.58 -15.86 -24.58
C GLY A 84 2.47 -14.63 -24.58
N MET A 85 2.73 -13.98 -23.44
CA MET A 85 3.59 -12.80 -23.33
C MET A 85 4.67 -13.01 -22.25
N PRO A 86 5.79 -13.68 -22.57
CA PRO A 86 6.89 -13.89 -21.62
C PRO A 86 7.38 -12.56 -21.04
N GLY A 87 7.53 -12.50 -19.72
CA GLY A 87 7.99 -11.29 -19.02
C GLY A 87 6.90 -10.24 -18.76
N VAL A 88 5.67 -10.43 -19.21
CA VAL A 88 4.54 -9.53 -18.94
C VAL A 88 3.63 -10.12 -17.87
N SER A 89 3.28 -9.32 -16.86
CA SER A 89 2.33 -9.70 -15.81
C SER A 89 1.37 -8.56 -15.51
N LEU A 90 0.16 -8.90 -15.08
CA LEU A 90 -0.81 -7.98 -14.50
C LEU A 90 -0.61 -7.95 -12.99
N ALA A 91 -0.42 -6.77 -12.41
CA ALA A 91 -0.43 -6.60 -10.96
C ALA A 91 -1.87 -6.37 -10.48
N ALA A 92 -2.28 -7.10 -9.45
CA ALA A 92 -3.54 -6.88 -8.74
C ALA A 92 -3.23 -6.62 -7.26
N SER A 93 -3.84 -5.58 -6.68
CA SER A 93 -3.58 -5.17 -5.31
C SER A 93 -4.86 -4.92 -4.51
N LEU A 94 -4.78 -5.23 -3.22
CA LEU A 94 -5.83 -5.09 -2.21
C LEU A 94 -5.21 -4.40 -1.00
N ALA A 95 -5.92 -3.44 -0.41
CA ALA A 95 -5.53 -2.83 0.85
C ALA A 95 -6.78 -2.64 1.74
N LEU A 96 -6.59 -2.78 3.06
CA LEU A 96 -7.68 -2.65 4.03
C LEU A 96 -7.30 -1.66 5.12
N GLY A 97 -7.74 -0.41 5.00
CA GLY A 97 -7.44 0.62 5.99
C GLY A 97 -8.33 0.54 7.23
N VAL A 98 -7.71 0.59 8.41
CA VAL A 98 -8.37 0.74 9.71
C VAL A 98 -7.82 1.99 10.39
N ALA A 99 -8.69 2.97 10.64
CA ALA A 99 -8.33 4.23 11.29
C ALA A 99 -8.59 4.18 12.79
N PHE A 100 -7.72 4.83 13.57
CA PHE A 100 -7.86 4.95 15.02
C PHE A 100 -7.29 6.29 15.52
N THR A 101 -7.96 6.83 16.54
CA THR A 101 -7.61 8.06 17.26
C THR A 101 -7.13 7.70 18.67
N PHE A 102 -6.27 8.52 19.25
CA PHE A 102 -5.83 8.41 20.65
C PHE A 102 -6.16 9.66 21.43
#